data_AF-A0A2V5E154-F1
#
_entry.id   AF-A0A2V5E154-F1
#
_cell.length_a   1.000
_cell.length_b   1.000
_cell.length_c   1.000
_cell.angle_alpha   90.00
_cell.angle_beta   90.00
_cell.angle_gamma   90.00
#
_symmetry.space_group_name_H-M   'P 1'
#
loop_
_entity.id
_entity.type
_entity.pdbx_description
1 polymer ?
#
loop_
_entity_poly.entity_id
_entity_poly.type
_entity_poly.pdbx_seq_one_letter_code
_entity_poly.pdbx_strand_id
1 'polypeptide(L)'
;MAEEYSKMLLSMDGASALMAQIFGVVGLFWMLIFSLVCRDTVSSTKLIGSALVLGMAFAANHVVTYGLSIFIVATLVTELHFLEKIAALFWNRDKYWEHLQKQSPEAIVQKAEAEALEMQSESSSAGNEPSKDDVNPRSSSRENAEPRGYTDFSTARDKTVEQLLKAEDRVLQNLVDSGGYFEGGELLRRYAIRYADKFAQFDGIIKFADVHYVVEVKHGAAVRSANNAIAKTKELAMIYKKITLRQGLEVGVRPVVIFPNTISKDGVDTASATLFVFDPQDYRVTKWSIHK
;
A
#
# COMPACT_ATOMS: atom_id res chain seq x y z
N MET A 1 63.95 31.26 26.65
CA MET A 1 62.59 30.68 26.78
C MET A 1 61.49 31.69 26.49
N ALA A 2 61.33 32.79 27.24
CA ALA A 2 60.24 33.75 26.98
C ALA A 2 60.23 34.36 25.54
N GLU A 3 61.41 34.57 24.95
CA GLU A 3 61.55 35.11 23.58
C GLU A 3 61.19 34.08 22.48
N GLU A 4 61.39 32.79 22.77
CA GLU A 4 61.05 31.69 21.85
C GLU A 4 59.54 31.46 21.80
N TYR A 5 58.86 31.53 22.95
CA TYR A 5 57.40 31.50 23.04
C TYR A 5 56.74 32.68 22.31
N SER A 6 57.36 33.87 22.36
CA SER A 6 56.85 35.03 21.63
C SER A 6 56.95 34.86 20.11
N LYS A 7 58.01 34.24 19.59
CA LYS A 7 58.15 33.94 18.15
C LYS A 7 57.22 32.84 17.69
N MET A 8 56.96 31.84 18.53
CA MET A 8 55.98 30.77 18.24
C MET A 8 54.53 31.29 18.26
N LEU A 9 54.21 32.25 19.14
CA LEU A 9 52.89 32.90 19.21
C LEU A 9 52.62 33.86 18.05
N LEU A 10 53.66 34.43 17.43
CA LEU A 10 53.55 35.37 16.31
C LEU A 10 53.63 34.71 14.92
N SER A 11 53.85 33.39 14.83
CA SER A 11 53.68 32.69 13.56
C SER A 11 52.17 32.55 13.26
N MET A 12 51.75 32.78 12.01
CA MET A 12 50.34 32.69 11.61
C MET A 12 49.72 31.32 11.93
N ASP A 13 50.53 30.27 11.93
CA ASP A 13 50.10 28.91 12.25
C ASP A 13 49.83 28.73 13.75
N GLY A 14 50.64 29.35 14.62
CA GLY A 14 50.44 29.34 16.07
C GLY A 14 49.23 30.18 16.51
N ALA A 15 49.07 31.36 15.91
CA ALA A 15 47.95 32.26 16.20
C ALA A 15 46.59 31.67 15.79
N SER A 16 46.53 30.98 14.64
CA SER A 16 45.28 30.34 14.18
C SER A 16 44.86 29.17 15.07
N ALA A 17 45.81 28.33 15.49
CA ALA A 17 45.55 27.23 16.41
C ALA A 17 45.05 27.72 17.78
N LEU A 18 45.66 28.78 18.31
CA LEU A 18 45.28 29.36 19.59
C LEU A 18 43.90 30.04 19.52
N MET A 19 43.60 30.77 18.44
CA MET A 19 42.27 31.34 18.24
C MET A 19 41.19 30.27 18.12
N ALA A 20 41.45 29.16 17.42
CA ALA A 20 40.53 28.05 17.33
C ALA A 20 40.22 27.43 18.70
N GLN A 21 41.23 27.30 19.57
CA GLN A 21 41.04 26.84 20.95
C GLN A 21 40.21 27.82 21.77
N ILE A 22 40.48 29.13 21.67
CA ILE A 22 39.69 30.15 22.38
C ILE A 22 38.23 30.13 21.93
N PHE A 23 37.97 30.13 20.62
CA PHE A 23 36.59 30.07 20.10
C PHE A 23 35.89 28.77 20.49
N GLY A 24 36.61 27.65 20.51
CA GLY A 24 36.11 26.37 20.99
C GLY A 24 35.68 26.45 22.46
N VAL A 25 36.54 26.95 23.34
CA VAL A 25 36.25 27.07 24.78
C VAL A 25 35.11 28.05 25.06
N VAL A 26 35.11 29.23 24.43
CA VAL A 26 34.05 30.23 24.59
C VAL A 26 32.71 29.71 24.06
N GLY A 27 32.71 29.03 22.91
CA GLY A 27 31.51 28.42 22.35
C GLY A 27 30.92 27.32 23.23
N LEU A 28 31.79 26.48 23.81
CA LEU A 28 31.39 25.41 24.73
C LEU A 28 30.81 25.98 26.04
N PHE A 29 31.42 27.05 26.56
CA PHE A 29 30.92 27.76 27.74
C PHE A 29 29.56 28.43 27.49
N TRP A 30 29.38 29.08 26.34
CA TRP A 30 28.10 29.69 25.96
C TRP A 30 26.99 28.64 25.80
N MET A 31 27.30 27.50 25.19
CA MET A 31 26.38 26.37 25.04
C MET A 31 25.98 25.75 26.39
N LEU A 32 26.91 25.65 27.34
CA LEU A 32 26.63 25.20 28.71
C LEU A 32 25.63 26.13 29.40
N ILE A 33 25.85 27.45 29.32
CA ILE A 33 24.93 28.45 29.88
C ILE A 33 23.56 28.35 29.20
N PHE A 34 23.52 28.26 27.88
CA PHE A 34 22.27 28.13 27.13
C PHE A 34 21.49 26.86 27.52
N SER A 35 22.17 25.73 27.73
CA SER A 35 21.54 24.50 28.19
C SER A 35 21.00 24.57 29.62
N LEU A 36 21.56 25.42 30.49
CA LEU A 36 21.05 25.61 31.85
C LEU A 36 19.82 26.53 31.87
N VAL A 37 19.68 27.43 30.87
CA VAL A 37 18.57 28.37 30.76
C VAL A 37 17.36 27.75 30.02
N CYS A 38 17.58 26.90 29.01
CA CYS A 38 16.53 26.24 28.26
C CYS A 38 16.22 24.83 28.82
N ARG A 39 15.07 24.72 29.50
CA ARG A 39 14.64 23.57 30.32
C ARG A 39 14.14 22.34 29.55
N ASP A 40 14.34 22.29 28.24
CA ASP A 40 13.86 21.21 27.37
C ASP A 40 14.93 20.12 27.22
N THR A 41 14.92 19.15 28.12
CA THR A 41 16.03 18.20 28.34
C THR A 41 16.36 17.34 27.12
N VAL A 42 15.38 17.02 26.28
CA VAL A 42 15.56 16.17 25.10
C VAL A 42 16.30 16.90 23.98
N SER A 43 15.92 18.14 23.70
CA SER A 43 16.56 18.96 22.66
C SER A 43 17.93 19.48 23.12
N SER A 44 18.08 19.85 24.39
CA SER A 44 19.34 20.32 24.96
C SER A 44 20.43 19.23 24.95
N THR A 45 20.07 17.97 25.20
CA THR A 45 21.05 16.86 25.16
C THR A 45 21.62 16.62 23.76
N LYS A 46 20.79 16.72 22.72
CA LYS A 46 21.24 16.61 21.32
C LYS A 46 22.18 17.76 20.95
N LEU A 47 21.83 18.97 21.37
CA LEU A 47 22.59 20.19 21.07
C LEU A 47 23.96 20.18 21.76
N ILE A 48 24.02 19.75 23.02
CA ILE A 48 25.28 19.54 23.76
C ILE A 48 26.12 18.44 23.11
N GLY A 49 25.49 17.30 22.75
CA GLY A 49 26.19 16.19 22.10
C GLY A 49 26.82 16.60 20.77
N SER A 50 26.10 17.35 19.94
CA SER A 50 26.63 17.88 18.67
C SER A 50 27.77 18.88 18.88
N ALA A 51 27.66 19.78 19.86
CA ALA A 51 28.70 20.76 20.17
C ALA A 51 29.99 20.09 20.67
N LEU A 52 29.88 19.04 21.48
CA LEU A 52 31.02 18.28 22.00
C LEU A 52 31.75 17.52 20.89
N VAL A 53 31.01 16.88 19.98
CA VAL A 53 31.58 16.19 18.81
C VAL A 53 32.32 17.16 17.88
N LEU A 54 31.75 18.34 17.63
CA LEU A 54 32.42 19.39 16.83
C LEU A 54 33.68 19.92 17.53
N GLY A 55 33.63 20.14 18.84
CA GLY A 55 34.79 20.55 19.63
C GLY A 55 35.94 19.54 19.55
N MET A 56 35.65 18.24 19.67
CA MET A 56 36.66 17.19 19.49
C MET A 56 37.21 17.12 18.06
N ALA A 57 36.38 17.37 17.05
CA ALA A 57 36.80 17.37 15.66
C ALA A 57 37.81 18.49 15.37
N PHE A 58 37.54 19.71 15.84
CA PHE A 58 38.46 20.85 15.74
C PHE A 58 39.76 20.62 16.51
N ALA A 59 39.70 19.97 17.67
CA ALA A 59 40.90 19.64 18.44
C ALA A 59 41.80 18.61 17.74
N ALA A 60 41.22 17.65 17.01
CA ALA A 60 41.98 16.58 16.36
C ALA A 60 42.75 17.03 15.10
N ASN A 61 42.38 18.17 14.51
CA ASN A 61 43.00 18.75 13.32
C ASN A 61 43.32 17.75 12.18
N HIS A 62 42.38 16.85 11.90
CA HIS A 62 42.57 15.80 10.90
C HIS A 62 41.33 15.67 10.00
N VAL A 63 41.55 15.64 8.68
CA VAL A 63 40.49 15.63 7.65
C VAL A 63 39.49 14.50 7.86
N VAL A 64 39.97 13.31 8.20
CA VAL A 64 39.09 12.15 8.46
C VAL A 64 38.21 12.38 9.69
N THR A 65 38.73 13.05 10.72
CA THR A 65 37.97 13.35 11.95
C THR A 65 36.89 14.38 11.66
N TYR A 66 37.15 15.36 10.80
CA TYR A 66 36.13 16.30 10.33
C TYR A 66 34.99 15.57 9.59
N GLY A 67 35.32 14.69 8.63
CA GLY A 67 34.32 13.89 7.93
C GLY A 67 33.47 13.02 8.87
N LEU A 68 34.12 12.34 9.82
CA LEU A 68 33.43 11.50 10.80
C LEU A 68 32.53 12.33 11.74
N SER A 69 32.99 13.50 12.16
CA SER A 69 32.22 14.38 13.05
C SER A 69 30.96 14.94 12.39
N ILE A 70 31.03 15.31 11.10
CA ILE A 70 29.88 15.78 10.33
C ILE A 70 28.85 14.66 10.22
N PHE A 71 29.29 13.43 9.97
CA PHE A 71 28.40 12.27 9.92
C PHE A 71 27.69 12.02 11.27
N ILE A 72 28.43 12.06 12.38
CA ILE A 72 27.86 11.87 13.73
C ILE A 72 26.89 13.00 14.10
N VAL A 73 27.23 14.26 13.80
CA VAL A 73 26.30 15.38 14.04
C VAL A 73 25.05 15.25 13.18
N ALA A 74 25.21 14.86 11.91
CA ALA A 74 24.09 14.63 11.02
C ALA A 74 23.15 13.56 11.57
N THR A 75 23.68 12.42 12.07
CA THR A 75 22.87 11.35 12.67
C THR A 75 22.27 11.70 14.03
N LEU A 76 22.92 12.56 14.82
CA LEU A 76 22.37 13.06 16.10
C LEU A 76 21.21 14.06 15.90
N VAL A 77 21.32 14.90 14.87
CA VAL A 77 20.31 15.93 14.54
C VAL A 77 19.16 15.34 13.73
N THR A 78 19.41 14.32 12.90
CA THR A 78 18.30 13.62 12.22
C THR A 78 17.51 12.79 13.21
N GLU A 79 16.20 12.94 13.15
CA GLU A 79 15.29 12.05 13.87
C GLU A 79 15.50 10.62 13.36
N LEU A 80 15.46 9.65 14.27
CA LEU A 80 15.55 8.21 13.94
C LEU A 80 14.57 7.85 12.80
N HIS A 81 13.40 8.49 12.80
CA HIS A 81 12.35 8.34 11.80
C HIS A 81 12.74 8.84 10.40
N PHE A 82 13.71 9.76 10.29
CA PHE A 82 14.26 10.25 9.03
C PHE A 82 15.38 9.35 8.49
N LEU A 83 16.24 8.83 9.38
CA LEU A 83 17.23 7.81 9.01
C LEU A 83 16.56 6.50 8.55
N GLU A 84 15.46 6.10 9.19
CA GLU A 84 14.61 4.99 8.71
C GLU A 84 14.05 5.25 7.31
N LYS A 85 13.64 6.48 7.01
CA LYS A 85 13.13 6.86 5.67
C LYS A 85 14.24 6.87 4.62
N ILE A 86 15.44 7.36 4.94
CA ILE A 86 16.61 7.35 4.05
C ILE A 86 17.10 5.91 3.84
N ALA A 87 17.17 5.10 4.90
CA ALA A 87 17.52 3.69 4.81
C ALA A 87 16.49 2.90 4.01
N ALA A 88 15.19 3.17 4.19
CA ALA A 88 14.14 2.60 3.35
C ALA A 88 14.24 3.06 1.88
N LEU A 89 14.63 4.32 1.63
CA LEU A 89 14.82 4.87 0.29
C LEU A 89 16.02 4.23 -0.43
N PHE A 90 17.14 4.01 0.27
CA PHE A 90 18.37 3.48 -0.32
C PHE A 90 18.46 1.96 -0.34
N TRP A 91 17.89 1.26 0.65
CA TRP A 91 18.06 -0.19 0.77
C TRP A 91 16.99 -0.99 0.02
N ASN A 92 15.89 -0.37 -0.43
CA ASN A 92 14.72 -1.17 -0.80
C ASN A 92 13.83 -0.63 -1.92
N ARG A 93 14.32 0.20 -2.86
CA ARG A 93 13.43 0.71 -3.92
C ARG A 93 12.95 -0.34 -4.93
N ASP A 94 13.61 -1.50 -5.03
CA ASP A 94 13.15 -2.55 -5.96
C ASP A 94 12.52 -3.75 -5.22
N LYS A 95 13.12 -4.16 -4.08
CA LYS A 95 12.61 -5.29 -3.28
C LYS A 95 11.43 -4.96 -2.36
N TYR A 96 11.26 -3.70 -1.91
CA TYR A 96 10.12 -3.31 -1.06
C TYR A 96 8.80 -3.34 -1.84
N TRP A 97 8.83 -2.90 -3.10
CA TRP A 97 7.66 -2.95 -3.97
C TRP A 97 7.36 -4.38 -4.43
N GLU A 98 8.37 -5.22 -4.70
CA GLU A 98 8.16 -6.65 -4.91
C GLU A 98 7.58 -7.36 -3.67
N HIS A 99 7.98 -6.99 -2.45
CA HIS A 99 7.43 -7.59 -1.23
C HIS A 99 6.04 -7.07 -0.83
N LEU A 100 5.68 -5.84 -1.23
CA LEU A 100 4.31 -5.32 -1.09
C LEU A 100 3.37 -5.81 -2.22
N GLN A 101 3.91 -6.13 -3.41
CA GLN A 101 3.16 -6.75 -4.51
C GLN A 101 3.02 -8.28 -4.37
N LYS A 102 3.91 -8.94 -3.62
CA LYS A 102 3.75 -10.36 -3.26
C LYS A 102 2.67 -10.51 -2.20
N GLN A 103 1.42 -10.52 -2.63
CA GLN A 103 0.36 -11.21 -1.88
C GLN A 103 0.78 -12.66 -1.61
N SER A 104 0.31 -13.22 -0.48
CA SER A 104 0.14 -14.67 -0.40
C SER A 104 -0.80 -15.07 -1.55
N PRO A 105 -0.39 -15.92 -2.51
CA PRO A 105 -1.27 -16.39 -3.57
C PRO A 105 -2.60 -16.94 -3.03
N GLU A 106 -2.62 -17.40 -1.78
CA GLU A 106 -3.81 -17.89 -1.09
C GLU A 106 -4.93 -16.85 -0.96
N ALA A 107 -4.64 -15.56 -0.75
CA ALA A 107 -5.71 -14.56 -0.58
C ALA A 107 -6.45 -14.26 -1.90
N ILE A 108 -5.71 -14.25 -3.01
CA ILE A 108 -6.27 -14.10 -4.36
C ILE A 108 -7.13 -15.33 -4.67
N VAL A 109 -6.59 -16.53 -4.41
CA VAL A 109 -7.29 -17.79 -4.63
C VAL A 109 -8.55 -17.87 -3.76
N GLN A 110 -8.49 -17.50 -2.48
CA GLN A 110 -9.66 -17.49 -1.59
C GLN A 110 -10.75 -16.53 -2.06
N LYS A 111 -10.42 -15.34 -2.57
CA LYS A 111 -11.42 -14.43 -3.14
C LYS A 111 -12.08 -15.05 -4.37
N ALA A 112 -11.28 -15.56 -5.32
CA ALA A 112 -11.80 -16.20 -6.52
C ALA A 112 -12.61 -17.47 -6.20
N GLU A 113 -12.23 -18.21 -5.17
CA GLU A 113 -12.99 -19.36 -4.65
C GLU A 113 -14.33 -18.96 -4.05
N ALA A 114 -14.35 -17.90 -3.23
CA ALA A 114 -15.59 -17.39 -2.64
C ALA A 114 -16.57 -16.93 -3.74
N GLU A 115 -16.04 -16.29 -4.78
CA GLU A 115 -16.83 -15.85 -5.93
C GLU A 115 -17.33 -17.01 -6.79
N ALA A 116 -16.49 -18.02 -7.04
CA ALA A 116 -16.90 -19.26 -7.69
C ALA A 116 -18.04 -19.96 -6.94
N LEU A 117 -17.98 -19.94 -5.61
CA LEU A 117 -19.01 -20.55 -4.76
C LEU A 117 -20.31 -19.75 -4.76
N GLU A 118 -20.23 -18.41 -4.78
CA GLU A 118 -21.41 -17.54 -4.96
C GLU A 118 -22.12 -17.87 -6.29
N MET A 119 -21.38 -17.96 -7.40
CA MET A 119 -21.96 -18.29 -8.72
C MET A 119 -22.62 -19.68 -8.75
N GLN A 120 -22.07 -20.68 -8.05
CA GLN A 120 -22.69 -22.01 -7.93
C GLN A 120 -23.96 -21.99 -7.06
N SER A 121 -23.97 -21.19 -6.00
CA SER A 121 -25.16 -21.04 -5.15
C SER A 121 -26.31 -20.32 -5.86
N GLU A 122 -25.98 -19.38 -6.75
CA GLU A 122 -26.92 -18.65 -7.59
C GLU A 122 -27.57 -19.57 -8.63
N SER A 123 -26.81 -20.45 -9.28
CA SER A 123 -27.36 -21.41 -10.25
C SER A 123 -28.23 -22.49 -9.61
N SER A 124 -27.99 -22.80 -8.32
CA SER A 124 -28.75 -23.80 -7.55
C SER A 124 -30.07 -23.25 -6.98
N SER A 125 -30.18 -21.94 -6.76
CA SER A 125 -31.35 -21.31 -6.11
C SER A 125 -32.46 -20.88 -7.08
N ALA A 126 -32.28 -21.10 -8.39
CA ALA A 126 -33.27 -20.73 -9.41
C ALA A 126 -34.38 -21.79 -9.63
N GLY A 127 -34.44 -22.86 -8.81
CA GLY A 127 -35.47 -23.89 -8.92
C GLY A 127 -35.85 -24.46 -7.56
N ASN A 128 -36.74 -23.79 -6.83
CA ASN A 128 -37.55 -24.44 -5.79
C ASN A 128 -38.82 -23.61 -5.53
N GLU A 129 -39.85 -23.87 -6.33
CA GLU A 129 -41.22 -23.73 -5.83
C GLU A 129 -41.46 -24.81 -4.76
N PRO A 130 -42.10 -24.48 -3.62
CA PRO A 130 -42.32 -25.45 -2.57
C PRO A 130 -43.53 -26.33 -2.91
N SER A 131 -43.28 -27.48 -3.51
CA SER A 131 -44.30 -28.55 -3.53
C SER A 131 -44.39 -29.11 -2.11
N LYS A 132 -45.45 -28.71 -1.40
CA LYS A 132 -45.95 -29.43 -0.24
C LYS A 132 -46.36 -30.82 -0.72
N ASP A 133 -45.78 -31.87 -0.15
CA ASP A 133 -46.52 -33.08 0.15
C ASP A 133 -45.79 -33.92 1.21
N ASP A 134 -46.62 -34.50 2.06
CA ASP A 134 -46.34 -35.33 3.22
C ASP A 134 -45.53 -36.60 2.93
N VAL A 135 -44.96 -37.17 4.01
CA VAL A 135 -45.04 -38.60 4.44
C VAL A 135 -43.70 -39.14 5.00
N ASN A 136 -43.67 -39.18 6.34
CA ASN A 136 -43.24 -40.26 7.26
C ASN A 136 -41.76 -40.73 7.36
N PRO A 137 -41.16 -40.83 8.57
CA PRO A 137 -39.80 -41.30 8.77
C PRO A 137 -39.77 -42.76 9.27
N ARG A 138 -39.18 -43.67 8.49
CA ARG A 138 -38.59 -44.94 8.99
C ARG A 138 -37.87 -45.69 7.88
N SER A 139 -36.54 -45.76 7.95
CA SER A 139 -35.82 -47.04 8.00
C SER A 139 -34.30 -46.80 8.00
N SER A 140 -33.68 -47.49 8.93
CA SER A 140 -32.27 -47.82 9.01
C SER A 140 -31.77 -48.50 7.73
N SER A 141 -30.56 -48.16 7.28
CA SER A 141 -29.52 -49.14 6.93
C SER A 141 -28.17 -48.44 6.77
N ARG A 142 -27.23 -48.85 7.64
CA ARG A 142 -25.79 -48.73 7.45
C ARG A 142 -25.44 -49.48 6.16
N GLU A 143 -24.86 -48.79 5.19
CA GLU A 143 -24.10 -49.43 4.14
C GLU A 143 -22.77 -48.69 4.00
N ASN A 144 -21.69 -49.42 4.29
CA ASN A 144 -20.31 -49.00 4.11
C ASN A 144 -20.08 -48.73 2.63
N ALA A 145 -20.15 -47.46 2.23
CA ALA A 145 -19.54 -47.00 0.99
C ALA A 145 -18.12 -46.54 1.31
N GLU A 146 -17.16 -47.24 0.73
CA GLU A 146 -15.74 -46.88 0.72
C GLU A 146 -15.52 -45.41 0.33
N PRO A 147 -14.46 -44.75 0.85
CA PRO A 147 -14.15 -43.38 0.48
C PRO A 147 -13.71 -43.34 -0.99
N ARG A 148 -14.67 -43.07 -1.88
CA ARG A 148 -14.40 -42.66 -3.26
C ARG A 148 -13.47 -41.46 -3.24
N GLY A 149 -12.39 -41.56 -4.01
CA GLY A 149 -11.24 -40.67 -4.04
C GLY A 149 -11.61 -39.18 -4.08
N TYR A 150 -11.01 -38.45 -3.15
CA TYR A 150 -11.14 -37.01 -2.95
C TYR A 150 -10.33 -36.17 -3.97
N THR A 151 -9.91 -36.75 -5.10
CA THR A 151 -8.91 -36.14 -5.99
C THR A 151 -9.50 -35.40 -7.20
N ASP A 152 -10.76 -35.63 -7.57
CA ASP A 152 -11.35 -35.02 -8.78
C ASP A 152 -12.04 -33.66 -8.54
N PHE A 153 -12.41 -33.35 -7.29
CA PHE A 153 -13.05 -32.06 -6.97
C PHE A 153 -12.06 -30.89 -6.91
N SER A 154 -10.80 -31.15 -6.55
CA SER A 154 -9.75 -30.12 -6.48
C SER A 154 -9.48 -29.55 -7.87
N THR A 155 -9.31 -30.41 -8.88
CA THR A 155 -8.88 -29.99 -10.22
C THR A 155 -9.94 -29.18 -10.96
N ALA A 156 -11.24 -29.48 -10.78
CA ALA A 156 -12.33 -28.70 -11.36
C ALA A 156 -12.47 -27.30 -10.71
N ARG A 157 -12.26 -27.23 -9.39
CA ARG A 157 -12.27 -25.98 -8.63
C ARG A 157 -11.11 -25.08 -9.03
N ASP A 158 -9.90 -25.64 -9.15
CA ASP A 158 -8.69 -24.91 -9.55
C ASP A 158 -8.84 -24.32 -10.96
N LYS A 159 -9.42 -25.08 -11.91
CA LYS A 159 -9.71 -24.60 -13.26
C LYS A 159 -10.70 -23.44 -13.27
N THR A 160 -11.73 -23.49 -12.41
CA THR A 160 -12.73 -22.43 -12.31
C THR A 160 -12.10 -21.15 -11.77
N VAL A 161 -11.29 -21.25 -10.71
CA VAL A 161 -10.55 -20.12 -10.14
C VAL A 161 -9.60 -19.50 -11.18
N GLU A 162 -8.85 -20.33 -11.91
CA GLU A 162 -7.95 -19.86 -12.95
C GLU A 162 -8.71 -19.14 -14.09
N GLN A 163 -9.88 -19.64 -14.47
CA GLN A 163 -10.73 -18.99 -15.47
C GLN A 163 -11.23 -17.62 -14.99
N LEU A 164 -11.64 -17.48 -13.73
CA LEU A 164 -12.09 -16.21 -13.16
C LEU A 164 -10.95 -15.18 -13.10
N LEU A 165 -9.76 -15.59 -12.70
CA LEU A 165 -8.60 -14.69 -12.67
C LEU A 165 -8.21 -14.24 -14.09
N LYS A 166 -8.29 -15.13 -15.08
CA LYS A 166 -8.06 -14.77 -16.49
C LYS A 166 -9.15 -13.85 -17.03
N ALA A 167 -10.41 -14.08 -16.65
CA ALA A 167 -11.53 -13.21 -17.02
C ALA A 167 -11.33 -11.80 -16.45
N GLU A 168 -11.01 -11.69 -15.15
CA GLU A 168 -10.68 -10.43 -14.49
C GLU A 168 -9.55 -9.67 -15.22
N ASP A 169 -8.44 -10.35 -15.51
CA ASP A 169 -7.30 -9.75 -16.19
C ASP A 169 -7.67 -9.21 -17.59
N ARG A 170 -8.53 -9.93 -18.31
CA ARG A 170 -9.04 -9.53 -19.65
C ARG A 170 -9.98 -8.34 -19.56
N VAL A 171 -10.92 -8.34 -18.63
CA VAL A 171 -11.84 -7.22 -18.40
C VAL A 171 -11.04 -5.96 -18.08
N LEU A 172 -10.06 -6.05 -17.16
CA LEU A 172 -9.22 -4.92 -16.79
C LEU A 172 -8.34 -4.42 -17.96
N GLN A 173 -7.79 -5.32 -18.78
CA GLN A 173 -7.01 -4.91 -19.95
C GLN A 173 -7.88 -4.20 -20.99
N ASN A 174 -9.07 -4.74 -21.28
CA ASN A 174 -10.01 -4.15 -22.24
C ASN A 174 -10.51 -2.75 -21.84
N LEU A 175 -10.42 -2.37 -20.55
CA LEU A 175 -10.72 -1.01 -20.10
C LEU A 175 -9.70 0.01 -20.59
N VAL A 176 -8.42 -0.37 -20.68
CA VAL A 176 -7.30 0.56 -20.91
C VAL A 176 -6.66 0.42 -22.30
N ASP A 177 -6.97 -0.65 -23.02
CA ASP A 177 -6.57 -0.85 -24.41
C ASP A 177 -7.17 0.22 -25.35
N SER A 178 -6.64 0.29 -26.57
CA SER A 178 -7.15 1.22 -27.59
C SER A 178 -8.63 1.01 -27.87
N GLY A 179 -9.43 2.08 -27.78
CA GLY A 179 -10.88 2.02 -27.85
C GLY A 179 -11.59 1.62 -26.56
N GLY A 180 -10.85 1.33 -25.49
CA GLY A 180 -11.37 1.14 -24.14
C GLY A 180 -11.81 2.45 -23.48
N TYR A 181 -12.68 2.37 -22.46
CA TYR A 181 -13.23 3.57 -21.82
C TYR A 181 -12.18 4.40 -21.06
N PHE A 182 -11.09 3.77 -20.64
CA PHE A 182 -9.97 4.38 -19.93
C PHE A 182 -8.68 4.27 -20.74
N GLU A 183 -8.78 4.39 -22.07
CA GLU A 183 -7.63 4.40 -22.98
C GLU A 183 -6.55 5.39 -22.49
N GLY A 184 -5.30 4.91 -22.44
CA GLY A 184 -4.15 5.70 -21.99
C GLY A 184 -3.92 5.75 -20.47
N GLY A 185 -4.79 5.13 -19.66
CA GLY A 185 -4.60 5.01 -18.22
C GLY A 185 -3.57 3.95 -17.83
N GLU A 186 -2.77 4.21 -16.79
CA GLU A 186 -1.83 3.22 -16.23
C GLU A 186 -2.60 2.22 -15.35
N LEU A 187 -2.68 0.96 -15.78
CA LEU A 187 -3.35 -0.11 -15.04
C LEU A 187 -2.40 -0.81 -14.05
N LEU A 188 -2.72 -0.72 -12.76
CA LEU A 188 -2.16 -1.57 -11.72
C LEU A 188 -3.15 -2.70 -11.40
N ARG A 189 -2.70 -3.95 -11.55
CA ARG A 189 -3.51 -5.14 -11.24
C ARG A 189 -3.21 -5.67 -9.85
N ARG A 190 -4.23 -6.27 -9.23
CA ARG A 190 -4.13 -7.01 -7.95
C ARG A 190 -3.33 -6.24 -6.92
N TYR A 191 -3.60 -4.94 -6.84
CA TYR A 191 -2.89 -4.06 -5.93
C TYR A 191 -3.32 -4.39 -4.52
N ALA A 192 -2.37 -4.49 -3.60
CA ALA A 192 -2.64 -4.74 -2.19
C ALA A 192 -1.84 -3.77 -1.35
N ILE A 193 -2.45 -3.27 -0.29
CA ILE A 193 -1.78 -2.38 0.65
C ILE A 193 -2.31 -2.60 2.06
N ARG A 194 -1.42 -2.40 3.04
CA ARG A 194 -1.80 -2.35 4.44
C ARG A 194 -1.92 -0.90 4.89
N TYR A 195 -3.06 -0.52 5.44
CA TYR A 195 -3.33 0.83 5.94
C TYR A 195 -4.08 0.78 7.27
N ALA A 196 -3.51 1.39 8.31
CA ALA A 196 -4.08 1.41 9.67
C ALA A 196 -4.53 0.01 10.14
N ASP A 197 -3.62 -0.96 10.03
CA ASP A 197 -3.82 -2.39 10.32
C ASP A 197 -4.85 -3.13 9.47
N LYS A 198 -5.58 -2.44 8.59
CA LYS A 198 -6.45 -3.07 7.60
C LYS A 198 -5.66 -3.46 6.37
N PHE A 199 -5.95 -4.64 5.84
CA PHE A 199 -5.50 -5.08 4.53
C PHE A 199 -6.55 -4.67 3.50
N ALA A 200 -6.14 -3.93 2.47
CA ALA A 200 -6.99 -3.53 1.36
C ALA A 200 -6.43 -4.14 0.07
N GLN A 201 -7.25 -4.94 -0.60
CA GLN A 201 -6.96 -5.56 -1.88
C GLN A 201 -7.89 -4.96 -2.95
N PHE A 202 -7.31 -4.65 -4.10
CA PHE A 202 -7.96 -4.02 -5.24
C PHE A 202 -7.74 -4.89 -6.47
N ASP A 203 -8.78 -5.08 -7.27
CA ASP A 203 -8.67 -5.86 -8.51
C ASP A 203 -7.88 -5.05 -9.55
N GLY A 204 -8.26 -3.78 -9.71
CA GLY A 204 -7.55 -2.83 -10.56
C GLY A 204 -7.48 -1.43 -9.98
N ILE A 205 -6.39 -0.71 -10.28
CA ILE A 205 -6.33 0.74 -10.15
C ILE A 205 -5.88 1.30 -11.49
N ILE A 206 -6.69 2.18 -12.08
CA ILE A 206 -6.34 2.87 -13.33
C ILE A 206 -5.97 4.31 -12.99
N LYS A 207 -4.73 4.71 -13.29
CA LYS A 207 -4.22 6.04 -12.97
C LYS A 207 -4.19 6.95 -14.18
N PHE A 208 -4.63 8.18 -13.97
CA PHE A 208 -4.39 9.35 -14.81
C PHE A 208 -3.69 10.43 -13.96
N ALA A 209 -3.27 11.52 -14.60
CA ALA A 209 -2.52 12.59 -13.93
C ALA A 209 -3.29 13.24 -12.77
N ASP A 210 -4.61 13.41 -12.92
CA ASP A 210 -5.48 14.14 -11.99
C ASP A 210 -6.53 13.25 -11.30
N VAL A 211 -6.76 12.04 -11.82
CA VAL A 211 -7.78 11.13 -11.31
C VAL A 211 -7.34 9.67 -11.37
N HIS A 212 -7.55 8.94 -10.28
CA HIS A 212 -7.37 7.50 -10.20
C HIS A 212 -8.73 6.82 -10.05
N TYR A 213 -8.90 5.67 -10.70
CA TYR A 213 -10.10 4.84 -10.63
C TYR A 213 -9.78 3.55 -9.88
N VAL A 214 -10.52 3.28 -8.82
CA VAL A 214 -10.45 2.02 -8.07
C VAL A 214 -11.50 1.08 -8.62
N VAL A 215 -11.07 -0.03 -9.20
CA VAL A 215 -11.90 -0.96 -9.96
C VAL A 215 -12.07 -2.27 -9.16
N GLU A 216 -13.31 -2.73 -9.03
CA GLU A 216 -13.66 -4.09 -8.61
C GLU A 216 -14.42 -4.77 -9.76
N VAL A 217 -14.03 -6.00 -10.08
CA VAL A 217 -14.70 -6.83 -11.09
C VAL A 217 -15.52 -7.90 -10.39
N LYS A 218 -16.75 -8.11 -10.83
CA LYS A 218 -17.64 -9.14 -10.34
C LYS A 218 -18.13 -10.00 -11.49
N HIS A 219 -18.17 -11.31 -11.26
CA HIS A 219 -18.60 -12.34 -12.21
C HIS A 219 -20.01 -12.85 -11.90
N GLY A 220 -20.48 -12.69 -10.65
CA GLY A 220 -21.84 -13.02 -10.23
C GLY A 220 -22.88 -12.00 -10.71
N ALA A 221 -24.13 -12.47 -10.86
CA ALA A 221 -25.25 -11.67 -11.36
C ALA A 221 -26.28 -11.31 -10.27
N ALA A 222 -26.05 -11.70 -9.01
CA ALA A 222 -26.95 -11.32 -7.92
C ALA A 222 -26.85 -9.84 -7.54
N VAL A 223 -28.00 -9.16 -7.53
CA VAL A 223 -28.15 -7.75 -7.11
C VAL A 223 -27.60 -7.49 -5.71
N ARG A 224 -27.78 -8.44 -4.77
CA ARG A 224 -27.24 -8.34 -3.42
C ARG A 224 -25.70 -8.32 -3.42
N SER A 225 -25.07 -9.22 -4.19
CA SER A 225 -23.61 -9.26 -4.32
C SER A 225 -23.11 -7.97 -4.99
N ALA A 226 -23.84 -7.46 -5.98
CA ALA A 226 -23.53 -6.19 -6.63
C ALA A 226 -23.55 -4.98 -5.66
N ASN A 227 -24.59 -4.84 -4.85
CA ASN A 227 -24.68 -3.75 -3.87
C ASN A 227 -23.58 -3.85 -2.81
N ASN A 228 -23.23 -5.07 -2.37
CA ASN A 228 -22.09 -5.29 -1.47
C ASN A 228 -20.77 -4.88 -2.13
N ALA A 229 -20.57 -5.21 -3.40
CA ALA A 229 -19.39 -4.82 -4.17
C ALA A 229 -19.28 -3.30 -4.29
N ILE A 230 -20.38 -2.60 -4.61
CA ILE A 230 -20.43 -1.13 -4.68
C ILE A 230 -20.04 -0.49 -3.35
N ALA A 231 -20.62 -0.95 -2.24
CA ALA A 231 -20.28 -0.45 -0.91
C ALA A 231 -18.80 -0.68 -0.56
N LYS A 232 -18.29 -1.88 -0.83
CA LYS A 232 -16.87 -2.25 -0.61
C LYS A 232 -15.93 -1.39 -1.45
N THR A 233 -16.18 -1.23 -2.75
CA THR A 233 -15.33 -0.44 -3.66
C THR A 233 -15.30 1.03 -3.27
N LYS A 234 -16.42 1.57 -2.75
CA LYS A 234 -16.46 2.92 -2.18
C LYS A 234 -15.55 3.04 -0.96
N GLU A 235 -15.55 2.07 -0.04
CA GLU A 235 -14.63 2.05 1.10
C GLU A 235 -13.17 1.98 0.64
N LEU A 236 -12.86 1.08 -0.31
CA LEU A 236 -11.54 0.94 -0.90
C LEU A 236 -11.05 2.23 -1.56
N ALA A 237 -11.91 2.90 -2.32
CA ALA A 237 -11.61 4.21 -2.91
C ALA A 237 -11.28 5.27 -1.85
N MET A 238 -12.00 5.30 -0.72
CA MET A 238 -11.68 6.21 0.39
C MET A 238 -10.35 5.87 1.06
N ILE A 239 -10.03 4.59 1.25
CA ILE A 239 -8.74 4.14 1.79
C ILE A 239 -7.61 4.58 0.85
N TYR A 240 -7.75 4.31 -0.45
CA TYR A 240 -6.76 4.70 -1.46
C TYR A 240 -6.58 6.22 -1.56
N LYS A 241 -7.66 6.99 -1.44
CA LYS A 241 -7.58 8.46 -1.35
C LYS A 241 -6.76 8.93 -0.14
N LYS A 242 -6.92 8.31 1.03
CA LYS A 242 -6.12 8.66 2.22
C LYS A 242 -4.64 8.34 2.01
N ILE A 243 -4.33 7.24 1.31
CA ILE A 243 -2.95 6.85 1.00
C ILE A 243 -2.30 7.86 0.04
N THR A 244 -2.98 8.19 -1.06
CA THR A 244 -2.46 9.16 -2.05
C THR A 244 -2.23 10.54 -1.43
N LEU A 245 -3.15 11.03 -0.59
CA LEU A 245 -2.96 12.28 0.14
C LEU A 245 -1.74 12.25 1.06
N ARG A 246 -1.47 11.14 1.76
CA ARG A 246 -0.26 10.98 2.60
C ARG A 246 1.04 10.95 1.79
N GLN A 247 0.95 10.55 0.52
CA GLN A 247 2.08 10.60 -0.42
C GLN A 247 2.28 12.00 -1.03
N GLY A 248 1.46 12.99 -0.65
CA GLY A 248 1.49 14.33 -1.24
C GLY A 248 0.86 14.41 -2.63
N LEU A 249 0.09 13.39 -3.02
CA LEU A 249 -0.62 13.35 -4.30
C LEU A 249 -2.06 13.85 -4.11
N GLU A 250 -2.35 15.02 -4.67
CA GLU A 250 -3.70 15.60 -4.69
C GLU A 250 -4.48 15.14 -5.93
N VAL A 251 -4.76 13.84 -6.01
CA VAL A 251 -5.53 13.24 -7.11
C VAL A 251 -6.97 12.94 -6.68
N GLY A 252 -7.91 13.09 -7.62
CA GLY A 252 -9.26 12.57 -7.46
C GLY A 252 -9.23 11.04 -7.41
N VAL A 253 -10.09 10.43 -6.59
CA VAL A 253 -10.24 8.96 -6.55
C VAL A 253 -11.70 8.60 -6.73
N ARG A 254 -12.01 7.76 -7.72
CA ARG A 254 -13.38 7.37 -8.09
C ARG A 254 -13.58 5.85 -8.03
N PRO A 255 -14.63 5.35 -7.36
CA PRO A 255 -14.95 3.93 -7.37
C PRO A 255 -15.62 3.52 -8.69
N VAL A 256 -15.19 2.37 -9.23
CA VAL A 256 -15.71 1.74 -10.45
C VAL A 256 -16.01 0.28 -10.17
N VAL A 257 -17.20 -0.18 -10.54
CA VAL A 257 -17.58 -1.60 -10.42
C VAL A 257 -18.05 -2.12 -11.76
N ILE A 258 -17.61 -3.32 -12.11
CA ILE A 258 -17.88 -3.96 -13.39
C ILE A 258 -18.56 -5.30 -13.16
N PHE A 259 -19.68 -5.52 -13.83
CA PHE A 259 -20.50 -6.73 -13.70
C PHE A 259 -20.64 -7.46 -15.04
N PRO A 260 -21.04 -8.74 -15.09
CA PRO A 260 -21.45 -9.34 -16.34
C PRO A 260 -22.71 -8.63 -16.88
N ASN A 261 -22.90 -8.59 -18.20
CA ASN A 261 -24.08 -8.00 -18.84
C ASN A 261 -25.40 -8.75 -18.55
N THR A 262 -25.34 -9.89 -17.87
CA THR A 262 -26.47 -10.73 -17.46
C THR A 262 -27.12 -10.29 -16.15
N ILE A 263 -26.52 -9.37 -15.41
CA ILE A 263 -27.05 -8.86 -14.14
C ILE A 263 -28.36 -8.07 -14.33
N SER A 264 -29.32 -8.28 -13.42
CA SER A 264 -30.52 -7.45 -13.36
C SER A 264 -30.17 -6.02 -12.93
N LYS A 265 -30.73 -5.03 -13.64
CA LYS A 265 -30.52 -3.61 -13.31
C LYS A 265 -31.36 -3.14 -12.12
N ASP A 266 -32.46 -3.84 -11.85
CA ASP A 266 -33.40 -3.45 -10.82
C ASP A 266 -32.83 -3.68 -9.42
N GLY A 267 -32.81 -2.63 -8.60
CA GLY A 267 -32.33 -2.69 -7.23
C GLY A 267 -30.81 -2.52 -7.04
N VAL A 268 -30.05 -2.25 -8.12
CA VAL A 268 -28.62 -1.93 -8.04
C VAL A 268 -28.41 -0.45 -7.68
N ASP A 269 -27.59 -0.16 -6.66
CA ASP A 269 -27.22 1.21 -6.28
C ASP A 269 -26.29 1.85 -7.31
N THR A 270 -26.82 2.75 -8.13
CA THR A 270 -26.04 3.46 -9.17
C THR A 270 -25.47 4.80 -8.69
N ALA A 271 -25.78 5.26 -7.48
CA ALA A 271 -25.36 6.57 -6.98
C ALA A 271 -23.95 6.56 -6.38
N SER A 272 -23.50 5.41 -5.89
CA SER A 272 -22.27 5.28 -5.10
C SER A 272 -21.00 4.96 -5.90
N ALA A 273 -21.13 4.48 -7.15
CA ALA A 273 -19.99 4.11 -7.99
C ALA A 273 -20.31 4.26 -9.49
N THR A 274 -19.27 4.41 -10.31
CA THR A 274 -19.44 4.34 -11.77
C THR A 274 -19.56 2.86 -12.16
N LEU A 275 -20.64 2.52 -12.85
CA LEU A 275 -20.93 1.13 -13.20
C LEU A 275 -20.62 0.84 -14.67
N PHE A 276 -20.09 -0.35 -14.91
CA PHE A 276 -19.87 -0.90 -16.23
C PHE A 276 -20.40 -2.33 -16.28
N VAL A 277 -20.65 -2.81 -17.50
CA VAL A 277 -20.92 -4.22 -17.76
C VAL A 277 -19.93 -4.78 -18.76
N PHE A 278 -19.58 -6.05 -18.64
CA PHE A 278 -18.79 -6.78 -19.63
C PHE A 278 -19.58 -7.93 -20.23
N ASP A 279 -19.32 -8.25 -21.50
CA ASP A 279 -19.83 -9.47 -22.14
C ASP A 279 -18.97 -10.69 -21.71
N PRO A 280 -19.53 -11.75 -21.10
CA PRO A 280 -18.76 -12.91 -20.69
C PRO A 280 -18.07 -13.67 -21.83
N GLN A 281 -18.48 -13.48 -23.10
CA GLN A 281 -17.92 -14.19 -24.25
C GLN A 281 -16.63 -13.53 -24.76
N ASP A 282 -16.61 -12.19 -24.84
CA ASP A 282 -15.48 -11.45 -25.43
C ASP A 282 -14.82 -10.44 -24.47
N TYR A 283 -15.36 -10.30 -23.25
CA TYR A 283 -14.90 -9.41 -22.19
C TYR A 283 -14.94 -7.92 -22.57
N ARG A 284 -15.66 -7.53 -23.62
CA ARG A 284 -15.81 -6.11 -23.98
C ARG A 284 -16.60 -5.39 -22.91
N VAL A 285 -16.06 -4.26 -22.47
CA VAL A 285 -16.66 -3.45 -21.42
C VAL A 285 -17.45 -2.30 -22.02
N THR A 286 -18.69 -2.13 -21.57
CA THR A 286 -19.56 -1.01 -21.93
C THR A 286 -20.04 -0.29 -20.69
N LYS A 287 -20.28 1.02 -20.82
CA LYS A 287 -20.80 1.82 -19.72
C LYS A 287 -22.21 1.36 -19.38
N TRP A 288 -22.50 1.19 -18.09
CA TRP A 288 -23.84 0.85 -17.64
C TRP A 288 -24.80 2.00 -17.98
N SER A 289 -25.62 1.80 -19.01
CA SER A 289 -26.68 2.74 -19.36
C SER A 289 -27.93 2.43 -18.54
N ILE A 290 -28.37 3.41 -17.75
CA ILE A 290 -29.75 3.44 -17.25
C ILE A 290 -30.56 4.05 -18.39
N HIS A 291 -31.06 3.22 -19.32
CA HIS A 291 -32.16 3.69 -20.14
C HIS A 291 -33.34 3.91 -19.18
N LYS A 292 -33.65 5.18 -18.93
CA LYS A 292 -34.90 5.62 -18.32
C LYS A 292 -36.04 5.42 -19.31
#